data_AF-A0A7X6U172-F1
#
_entry.id   AF-A0A7X6U172-F1
#
_cell.length_a   1.000
_cell.length_b   1.000
_cell.length_c   1.000
_cell.angle_alpha   90.00
_cell.angle_beta   90.00
_cell.angle_gamma   90.00
#
_symmetry.space_group_name_H-M   'P 1'
#
loop_
_entity.id
_entity.type
_entity.pdbx_description
1 polymer ?
#
loop_
_entity_poly.entity_id
_entity_poly.type
_entity_poly.pdbx_seq_one_letter_code
_entity_poly.pdbx_strand_id
1 'polypeptide(L)'
;MTTSLKAHKTPVHYDSDQNFIIKPFPILGAEIIGIDLSQALNLRDLARIKAAYLDHHLLIFRNQDITPEQQIEFSRLFGILQIHVLHQFQLPGHPEIMIISNIKKNDKPIGLGDAGAYWHSDLSYKEVPSLGSLLYARQLPTEGGDTHFADMHQAWATLPEHLQTA
;
A
#
# COMPACT_ATOMS: atom_id res chain seq x y z
N MET A 1 23.89 42.42 3.66
CA MET A 1 24.18 41.41 2.62
C MET A 1 23.07 40.38 2.67
N THR A 2 22.11 40.47 1.76
CA THR A 2 20.87 39.67 1.78
C THR A 2 21.01 38.58 0.73
N THR A 3 21.34 37.36 1.15
CA THR A 3 21.45 36.22 0.25
C THR A 3 20.05 35.66 -0.03
N SER A 4 19.51 36.01 -1.20
CA SER A 4 18.30 35.41 -1.75
C SER A 4 18.59 33.97 -2.18
N LEU A 5 18.08 33.01 -1.41
CA LEU A 5 17.98 31.61 -1.83
C LEU A 5 16.86 31.52 -2.88
N LYS A 6 17.24 31.53 -4.16
CA LYS A 6 16.33 31.16 -5.25
C LYS A 6 16.07 29.65 -5.15
N ALA A 7 14.91 29.28 -4.63
CA ALA A 7 14.38 27.94 -4.80
C ALA A 7 14.15 27.69 -6.30
N HIS A 8 15.03 26.94 -6.94
CA HIS A 8 14.71 26.29 -8.21
C HIS A 8 13.72 25.16 -7.91
N LYS A 9 12.43 25.49 -7.88
CA LYS A 9 11.38 24.50 -8.08
C LYS A 9 11.25 24.31 -9.58
N THR A 10 11.87 23.26 -10.10
CA THR A 10 11.59 22.76 -11.44
C THR A 10 10.07 22.53 -11.53
N PRO A 11 9.39 22.97 -12.60
CA PRO A 11 7.97 22.67 -12.78
C PRO A 11 7.83 21.15 -12.82
N VAL A 12 7.05 20.58 -11.89
CA VAL A 12 6.62 19.19 -12.00
C VAL A 12 5.64 19.16 -13.16
N HIS A 13 6.10 18.69 -14.31
CA HIS A 13 5.24 18.43 -15.46
C HIS A 13 4.34 17.24 -15.09
N TYR A 14 3.06 17.50 -14.82
CA TYR A 14 2.02 16.47 -14.66
C TYR A 14 1.56 15.92 -16.03
N ASP A 15 2.46 15.91 -17.02
CA ASP A 15 2.11 15.78 -18.43
C ASP A 15 2.02 14.31 -18.85
N SER A 16 0.85 13.73 -18.60
CA SER A 16 0.03 12.89 -19.49
C SER A 16 -0.82 11.96 -18.63
N ASP A 17 -2.10 11.81 -18.98
CA ASP A 17 -2.95 10.77 -18.40
C ASP A 17 -2.33 9.42 -18.75
N GLN A 18 -2.11 8.59 -17.73
CA GLN A 18 -1.73 7.21 -17.96
C GLN A 18 -2.97 6.42 -18.42
N ASN A 19 -2.80 5.63 -19.47
CA ASN A 19 -3.86 4.75 -19.94
C ASN A 19 -3.85 3.45 -19.12
N PHE A 20 -4.69 3.38 -18.10
CA PHE A 20 -4.90 2.18 -17.29
C PHE A 20 -6.38 1.87 -17.08
N ILE A 21 -6.66 0.59 -16.86
CA ILE A 21 -7.99 0.08 -16.57
C ILE A 21 -8.11 -0.32 -15.10
N ILE A 22 -9.32 -0.18 -14.57
CA ILE A 22 -9.71 -0.62 -13.23
C ILE A 22 -10.71 -1.76 -13.45
N LYS A 23 -10.33 -2.97 -13.06
CA LYS A 23 -11.15 -4.17 -13.26
C LYS A 23 -11.57 -4.73 -11.91
N PRO A 24 -12.82 -4.50 -11.47
CA PRO A 24 -13.31 -4.99 -10.18
C PRO A 24 -13.40 -6.52 -10.16
N PHE A 25 -13.15 -7.10 -8.98
CA PHE A 25 -13.49 -8.49 -8.68
C PHE A 25 -14.97 -8.59 -8.27
N PRO A 26 -15.59 -9.79 -8.34
CA PRO A 26 -17.01 -9.93 -8.03
C PRO A 26 -17.42 -9.61 -6.59
N ILE A 27 -16.50 -9.73 -5.62
CA ILE A 27 -16.81 -9.58 -4.19
C ILE A 27 -16.03 -8.41 -3.59
N LEU A 28 -14.71 -8.45 -3.63
CA LEU A 28 -13.83 -7.49 -2.96
C LEU A 28 -12.62 -7.17 -3.84
N GLY A 29 -12.30 -5.89 -3.94
CA GLY A 29 -11.10 -5.39 -4.61
C GLY A 29 -11.23 -5.17 -6.12
N ALA A 30 -10.18 -4.58 -6.69
CA ALA A 30 -10.03 -4.36 -8.12
C ALA A 30 -8.58 -4.49 -8.57
N GLU A 31 -8.36 -4.94 -9.81
CA GLU A 31 -7.06 -4.89 -10.47
C GLU A 31 -6.86 -3.55 -11.17
N ILE A 32 -5.67 -2.98 -11.03
CA ILE A 32 -5.21 -1.82 -11.78
C ILE A 32 -4.17 -2.32 -12.80
N ILE A 33 -4.49 -2.20 -14.09
CA ILE A 33 -3.70 -2.78 -15.18
C ILE A 33 -3.30 -1.68 -16.16
N GLY A 34 -1.99 -1.60 -16.47
CA GLY A 34 -1.43 -0.67 -17.45
C GLY A 34 -0.90 0.64 -16.86
N ILE A 35 -1.02 0.84 -15.53
CA ILE A 35 -0.39 1.96 -14.83
C ILE A 35 1.08 1.65 -14.55
N ASP A 36 1.92 2.67 -14.61
CA ASP A 36 3.33 2.65 -14.24
C ASP A 36 3.55 3.57 -13.02
N LEU A 37 3.73 2.96 -11.84
CA LEU A 37 3.94 3.66 -10.59
C LEU A 37 5.37 4.22 -10.44
N SER A 38 6.27 3.90 -11.38
CA SER A 38 7.60 4.50 -11.42
C SER A 38 7.57 5.96 -11.90
N GLN A 39 6.47 6.35 -12.54
CA GLN A 39 6.24 7.68 -13.09
C GLN A 39 5.36 8.54 -12.19
N ALA A 40 5.49 9.86 -12.32
CA ALA A 40 4.64 10.79 -11.61
C ALA A 40 3.17 10.62 -12.04
N LEU A 41 2.27 10.57 -11.05
CA LEU A 41 0.83 10.54 -11.30
C LEU A 41 0.27 11.96 -11.31
N ASN A 42 -0.54 12.26 -12.32
CA ASN A 42 -1.30 13.49 -12.34
C ASN A 42 -2.49 13.41 -11.37
N LEU A 43 -3.10 14.58 -11.08
CA LEU A 43 -4.18 14.68 -10.10
C LEU A 43 -5.43 13.90 -10.52
N ARG A 44 -5.69 13.78 -11.82
CA ARG A 44 -6.85 13.05 -12.36
C ARG A 44 -6.71 11.55 -12.12
N ASP A 45 -5.55 10.99 -12.45
CA ASP A 45 -5.27 9.57 -12.25
C ASP A 45 -5.19 9.22 -10.76
N LEU A 46 -4.59 10.07 -9.94
CA LEU A 46 -4.61 9.89 -8.49
C LEU A 46 -6.04 9.90 -7.94
N ALA A 47 -6.90 10.80 -8.41
CA ALA A 47 -8.30 10.84 -7.98
C ALA A 47 -9.05 9.56 -8.39
N ARG A 48 -8.82 9.05 -9.61
CA ARG A 48 -9.39 7.77 -10.07
C ARG A 48 -8.97 6.59 -9.19
N ILE A 49 -7.69 6.52 -8.83
CA ILE A 49 -7.14 5.46 -7.96
C ILE A 49 -7.72 5.57 -6.56
N LYS A 50 -7.79 6.78 -5.98
CA LYS A 50 -8.36 6.98 -4.64
C LYS A 50 -9.85 6.64 -4.59
N ALA A 51 -10.62 7.03 -5.61
CA ALA A 51 -12.03 6.63 -5.71
C ALA A 51 -12.17 5.11 -5.75
N ALA A 52 -11.39 4.44 -6.62
CA ALA A 52 -11.41 2.98 -6.70
C ALA A 52 -10.98 2.30 -5.39
N TYR A 53 -10.03 2.88 -4.65
CA TYR A 53 -9.62 2.35 -3.36
C TYR A 53 -10.76 2.44 -2.32
N LEU A 54 -11.50 3.55 -2.31
CA LEU A 54 -12.66 3.71 -1.43
C LEU A 54 -13.82 2.79 -1.82
N ASP A 55 -14.07 2.61 -3.12
CA ASP A 55 -15.17 1.80 -3.64
C ASP A 55 -14.91 0.28 -3.54
N HIS A 56 -13.65 -0.14 -3.63
CA HIS A 56 -13.28 -1.56 -3.71
C HIS A 56 -12.46 -2.07 -2.53
N HIS A 57 -12.01 -1.19 -1.62
CA HIS A 57 -11.24 -1.47 -0.40
C HIS A 57 -9.86 -2.14 -0.57
N LEU A 58 -9.59 -2.77 -1.73
CA LEU A 58 -8.34 -3.45 -2.07
C LEU A 58 -8.00 -3.18 -3.54
N LEU A 59 -6.80 -2.67 -3.82
CA LEU A 59 -6.31 -2.49 -5.19
C LEU A 59 -5.08 -3.34 -5.45
N ILE A 60 -5.09 -4.08 -6.56
CA ILE A 60 -3.97 -4.90 -7.01
C ILE A 60 -3.33 -4.26 -8.24
N PHE A 61 -2.16 -3.64 -8.05
CA PHE A 61 -1.38 -3.05 -9.14
C PHE A 61 -0.55 -4.13 -9.83
N ARG A 62 -0.83 -4.41 -11.10
CA ARG A 62 -0.16 -5.47 -11.85
C ARG A 62 1.13 -4.96 -12.51
N ASN A 63 2.13 -5.83 -12.61
CA ASN A 63 3.37 -5.63 -13.36
C ASN A 63 4.19 -4.38 -12.98
N GLN A 64 4.37 -4.17 -11.67
CA GLN A 64 5.15 -3.04 -11.16
C GLN A 64 6.61 -3.44 -10.90
N ASP A 65 7.55 -2.69 -11.46
CA ASP A 65 8.97 -2.72 -11.11
C ASP A 65 9.38 -1.35 -10.61
N ILE A 66 9.34 -1.17 -9.28
CA ILE A 66 9.56 0.12 -8.63
C ILE A 66 10.66 0.01 -7.58
N THR A 67 11.38 1.11 -7.39
CA THR A 67 12.38 1.23 -6.31
C THR A 67 11.69 1.44 -4.96
N PRO A 68 12.40 1.20 -3.83
CA PRO A 68 11.91 1.55 -2.50
C PRO A 68 11.44 3.01 -2.38
N GLU A 69 12.19 3.94 -2.98
CA GLU A 69 11.86 5.36 -3.00
C GLU A 69 10.55 5.61 -3.76
N GLN A 70 10.34 4.98 -4.91
CA GLN A 70 9.09 5.09 -5.67
C GLN A 70 7.90 4.48 -4.92
N GLN A 71 8.09 3.36 -4.22
CA GLN A 71 7.08 2.77 -3.34
C GLN A 71 6.68 3.74 -2.22
N ILE A 72 7.67 4.40 -1.59
CA ILE A 72 7.44 5.41 -0.55
C ILE A 72 6.69 6.61 -1.11
N GLU A 73 7.15 7.17 -2.22
CA GLU A 73 6.53 8.35 -2.84
C GLU A 73 5.09 8.07 -3.26
N PHE A 74 4.80 6.92 -3.87
CA PHE A 74 3.43 6.52 -4.18
C PHE A 74 2.58 6.36 -2.91
N SER A 75 3.11 5.73 -1.86
CA SER A 75 2.40 5.57 -0.59
C SER A 75 2.05 6.92 0.06
N ARG A 76 2.93 7.93 -0.05
CA ARG A 76 2.70 9.30 0.47
C ARG A 76 1.53 10.00 -0.18
N LEU A 77 1.12 9.59 -1.38
CA LEU A 77 -0.06 10.14 -2.04
C LEU A 77 -1.36 9.85 -1.27
N PHE A 78 -1.35 8.86 -0.37
CA PHE A 78 -2.50 8.47 0.48
C PHE A 78 -2.46 9.08 1.89
N GLY A 79 -1.32 9.60 2.34
CA GLY A 79 -1.21 10.25 3.64
C GLY A 79 0.19 10.17 4.27
N ILE A 80 0.25 10.48 5.57
CA ILE A 80 1.48 10.40 6.35
C ILE A 80 1.82 8.93 6.61
N LEU A 81 3.05 8.53 6.28
CA LEU A 81 3.51 7.16 6.50
C LEU A 81 3.80 6.88 7.97
N GLN A 82 3.32 5.75 8.46
CA GLN A 82 3.63 5.25 9.80
C GLN A 82 4.92 4.44 9.74
N ILE A 83 5.91 4.82 10.55
CA ILE A 83 7.13 4.02 10.73
C ILE A 83 6.82 2.89 11.70
N HIS A 84 7.03 1.64 11.28
CA HIS A 84 6.78 0.48 12.11
C HIS A 84 7.75 0.43 13.31
N VAL A 85 7.25 -0.03 14.47
CA VAL A 85 8.01 -0.06 15.74
C VAL A 85 9.12 -1.11 15.76
N LEU A 86 9.04 -2.13 14.90
CA LEU A 86 10.07 -3.16 14.75
C LEU A 86 11.21 -2.66 13.86
N HIS A 87 12.00 -1.74 14.38
CA HIS A 87 13.10 -1.07 13.65
C HIS A 87 14.14 -2.05 13.07
N GLN A 88 14.32 -3.22 13.69
CA GLN A 88 15.26 -4.24 13.23
C GLN A 88 14.88 -4.88 11.88
N PHE A 89 13.62 -4.75 11.45
CA PHE A 89 13.13 -5.27 10.16
C PHE A 89 12.86 -4.17 9.15
N GLN A 90 13.33 -2.95 9.41
CA GLN A 90 13.27 -1.88 8.43
C GLN A 90 14.26 -2.14 7.29
N LEU A 91 13.87 -1.76 6.08
CA LEU A 91 14.78 -1.77 4.94
C LEU A 91 15.90 -0.73 5.17
N PRO A 92 17.19 -1.11 5.06
CA PRO A 92 18.28 -0.18 5.23
C PRO A 92 18.15 1.05 4.31
N GLY A 93 18.26 2.24 4.90
CA GLY A 93 18.08 3.52 4.21
C GLY A 93 16.63 3.97 4.02
N HIS A 94 15.65 3.12 4.34
CA HIS A 94 14.23 3.32 4.08
C HIS A 94 13.37 2.91 5.28
N PRO A 95 13.40 3.68 6.39
CA PRO A 95 12.71 3.33 7.64
C PRO A 95 11.19 3.17 7.50
N GLU A 96 10.59 3.74 6.46
CA GLU A 96 9.17 3.60 6.13
C GLU A 96 8.78 2.21 5.62
N ILE A 97 9.75 1.42 5.16
CA ILE A 97 9.50 0.07 4.63
C ILE A 97 9.92 -0.97 5.66
N MET A 98 8.96 -1.78 6.10
CA MET A 98 9.22 -3.00 6.86
C MET A 98 9.36 -4.19 5.91
N ILE A 99 10.38 -5.02 6.13
CA ILE A 99 10.61 -6.26 5.38
C ILE A 99 9.79 -7.38 6.02
N ILE A 100 8.91 -7.98 5.23
CA ILE A 100 8.24 -9.26 5.54
C ILE A 100 9.00 -10.35 4.78
N SER A 101 9.64 -11.27 5.51
CA SER A 101 10.49 -12.29 4.90
C SER A 101 10.78 -13.44 5.86
N ASN A 102 10.73 -14.66 5.35
CA ASN A 102 11.19 -15.87 6.04
C ASN A 102 12.68 -16.18 5.79
N ILE A 103 13.38 -15.35 5.01
CA ILE A 103 14.78 -15.56 4.63
C ILE A 103 15.69 -15.21 5.82
N LYS A 104 16.71 -16.05 6.02
CA LYS A 104 17.79 -15.81 6.99
C LYS A 104 19.11 -15.59 6.26
N LYS A 105 19.91 -14.63 6.74
CA LYS A 105 21.28 -14.38 6.32
C LYS A 105 22.19 -14.50 7.54
N ASN A 106 23.17 -15.41 7.48
CA ASN A 106 24.04 -15.74 8.63
C ASN A 106 23.22 -16.07 9.88
N ASP A 107 22.23 -16.95 9.74
CA ASP A 107 21.27 -17.39 10.77
C ASP A 107 20.37 -16.29 11.37
N LYS A 108 20.47 -15.05 10.89
CA LYS A 108 19.63 -13.94 11.33
C LYS A 108 18.50 -13.67 10.32
N PRO A 109 17.24 -13.52 10.78
CA PRO A 109 16.14 -13.15 9.90
C PRO A 109 16.37 -11.76 9.30
N ILE A 110 16.08 -11.60 8.01
CA ILE A 110 16.19 -10.30 7.33
C ILE A 110 14.87 -9.49 7.41
N GLY A 111 13.79 -10.14 7.83
CA GLY A 111 12.46 -9.55 7.96
C GLY A 111 11.61 -10.31 8.97
N LEU A 112 10.38 -9.84 9.16
CA LEU A 112 9.39 -10.50 10.00
C LEU A 112 8.80 -11.70 9.23
N GLY A 113 9.02 -12.91 9.73
CA GLY A 113 8.68 -14.15 9.02
C GLY A 113 7.24 -14.65 9.21
N ASP A 114 6.58 -14.22 10.28
CA ASP A 114 5.24 -14.64 10.71
C ASP A 114 4.23 -13.47 10.71
N ALA A 115 4.54 -12.41 9.96
CA ALA A 115 3.66 -11.26 9.81
C ALA A 115 2.29 -11.69 9.23
N GLY A 116 1.21 -11.41 9.94
CA GLY A 116 -0.16 -11.58 9.43
C GLY A 116 -0.66 -13.01 9.32
N ALA A 117 -0.13 -13.96 10.12
CA ALA A 117 -0.58 -15.36 10.11
C ALA A 117 -2.02 -15.60 10.61
N TYR A 118 -2.72 -14.56 11.07
CA TYR A 118 -4.09 -14.59 11.58
C TYR A 118 -4.90 -13.43 11.02
N TRP A 119 -6.25 -13.53 11.06
CA TRP A 119 -7.12 -12.42 10.68
C TRP A 119 -6.88 -11.20 11.56
N HIS A 120 -6.57 -10.07 10.95
CA HIS A 120 -6.28 -8.81 11.64
C HIS A 120 -6.60 -7.63 10.72
N SER A 121 -6.66 -6.44 11.32
CA SER A 121 -6.54 -5.17 10.62
C SER A 121 -5.33 -4.45 11.19
N ASP A 122 -4.46 -3.94 10.32
CA ASP A 122 -3.22 -3.29 10.74
C ASP A 122 -3.50 -2.10 11.66
N LEU A 123 -2.75 -2.04 12.77
CA LEU A 123 -2.82 -0.98 13.76
C LEU A 123 -4.23 -0.75 14.35
N SER A 124 -5.11 -1.75 14.35
CA SER A 124 -6.46 -1.68 14.96
C SER A 124 -6.45 -1.38 16.46
N TYR A 125 -5.29 -1.53 17.11
CA TYR A 125 -5.09 -1.18 18.52
C TYR A 125 -4.80 0.31 18.75
N LYS A 126 -4.60 1.12 17.70
CA LYS A 126 -4.45 2.58 17.82
C LYS A 126 -5.81 3.28 17.80
N GLU A 127 -5.93 4.39 18.51
CA GLU A 127 -7.13 5.26 18.47
C GLU A 127 -7.44 5.75 17.06
N VAL A 128 -6.39 6.11 16.31
CA VAL A 128 -6.47 6.44 14.88
C VAL A 128 -5.63 5.42 14.11
N PRO A 129 -6.24 4.33 13.61
CA PRO A 129 -5.56 3.34 12.78
C PRO A 129 -5.10 3.93 11.44
N SER A 130 -4.27 3.17 10.72
CA SER A 130 -3.86 3.59 9.37
C SER A 130 -5.03 3.50 8.39
N LEU A 131 -5.05 4.41 7.41
CA LEU A 131 -6.00 4.35 6.30
C LEU A 131 -5.90 3.02 5.53
N GLY A 132 -4.69 2.50 5.36
CA GLY A 132 -4.42 1.25 4.68
C GLY A 132 -2.93 0.91 4.69
N SER A 133 -2.62 -0.24 4.12
CA SER A 133 -1.26 -0.78 3.98
C SER A 133 -0.92 -0.98 2.51
N LEU A 134 0.35 -0.73 2.14
CA LEU A 134 0.86 -1.04 0.81
C LEU A 134 1.91 -2.14 0.89
N LEU A 135 1.62 -3.27 0.25
CA LEU A 135 2.51 -4.42 0.16
C LEU A 135 3.07 -4.55 -1.26
N TYR A 136 4.40 -4.66 -1.37
CA TYR A 136 5.09 -4.89 -2.64
C TYR A 136 5.88 -6.20 -2.61
N ALA A 137 5.48 -7.15 -3.46
CA ALA A 137 6.09 -8.47 -3.54
C ALA A 137 7.44 -8.41 -4.26
N ARG A 138 8.53 -8.71 -3.55
CA ARG A 138 9.89 -8.78 -4.13
C ARG A 138 10.32 -10.19 -4.50
N GLN A 139 9.90 -11.18 -3.72
CA GLN A 139 10.14 -12.59 -3.96
C GLN A 139 8.92 -13.36 -3.47
N LEU A 140 8.39 -14.23 -4.33
CA LEU A 140 7.24 -15.07 -4.04
C LEU A 140 7.69 -16.54 -3.99
N PRO A 141 7.05 -17.36 -3.15
CA PRO A 141 7.25 -18.80 -3.21
C PRO A 141 6.68 -19.36 -4.53
N THR A 142 7.14 -20.56 -4.93
CA THR A 142 6.59 -21.26 -6.10
C THR A 142 5.16 -21.75 -5.89
N GLU A 143 4.76 -21.93 -4.63
CA GLU A 143 3.44 -22.37 -4.20
C GLU A 143 3.04 -21.68 -2.88
N GLY A 144 1.75 -21.41 -2.71
CA GLY A 144 1.23 -20.66 -1.56
C GLY A 144 1.66 -19.19 -1.56
N GLY A 145 1.67 -18.57 -0.38
CA GLY A 145 1.96 -17.14 -0.23
C GLY A 145 0.79 -16.21 -0.52
N ASP A 146 -0.40 -16.76 -0.73
CA ASP A 146 -1.63 -16.00 -0.91
C ASP A 146 -1.96 -15.17 0.34
N THR A 147 -2.47 -13.97 0.12
CA THR A 147 -3.01 -13.12 1.19
C THR A 147 -4.52 -13.11 1.07
N HIS A 148 -5.22 -13.53 2.12
CA HIS A 148 -6.68 -13.52 2.15
C HIS A 148 -7.19 -12.20 2.73
N PHE A 149 -8.30 -11.72 2.17
CA PHE A 149 -8.97 -10.50 2.62
C PHE A 149 -10.45 -10.80 2.88
N ALA A 150 -11.03 -10.08 3.84
CA ALA A 150 -12.45 -10.13 4.16
C ALA A 150 -13.01 -8.71 4.18
N ASP A 151 -14.16 -8.53 3.54
CA ASP A 151 -14.89 -7.27 3.55
C ASP A 151 -15.72 -7.16 4.83
N MET A 152 -15.27 -6.33 5.77
CA MET A 152 -15.95 -6.14 7.03
C MET A 152 -17.20 -5.25 6.92
N HIS A 153 -17.34 -4.43 5.86
CA HIS A 153 -18.57 -3.70 5.58
C HIS A 153 -19.66 -4.66 5.14
N GLN A 154 -19.35 -5.55 4.21
CA GLN A 154 -20.29 -6.58 3.75
C GLN A 154 -20.59 -7.60 4.85
N ALA A 155 -19.60 -7.99 5.65
CA ALA A 155 -19.82 -8.85 6.81
C ALA A 155 -20.84 -8.22 7.76
N TRP A 156 -20.68 -6.93 8.11
CA TRP A 156 -21.63 -6.22 8.95
C TRP A 156 -23.03 -6.14 8.32
N ALA A 157 -23.12 -5.70 7.06
CA ALA A 157 -24.39 -5.51 6.36
C ALA A 157 -25.21 -6.81 6.21
N THR A 158 -24.54 -7.96 6.21
CA THR A 158 -25.16 -9.28 6.07
C THR A 158 -25.42 -9.99 7.40
N LEU A 159 -25.04 -9.39 8.54
CA LEU A 159 -25.40 -9.92 9.85
C LEU A 159 -26.93 -9.91 10.02
N PRO A 160 -27.49 -10.89 10.76
CA PRO A 160 -28.86 -10.77 11.27
C PRO A 160 -29.06 -9.45 12.02
N GLU A 161 -30.21 -8.81 11.82
CA GLU A 161 -30.52 -7.47 12.39
C GLU A 161 -30.25 -7.39 13.90
N HIS A 162 -30.62 -8.43 14.66
CA HIS A 162 -30.41 -8.47 16.11
C HIS A 162 -28.93 -8.41 16.54
N LEU A 163 -27.98 -8.74 15.67
CA LEU A 163 -26.54 -8.59 15.93
C LEU A 163 -26.01 -7.22 15.49
N GLN A 164 -26.71 -6.50 14.62
CA GLN A 164 -26.32 -5.17 14.16
C GLN A 164 -26.69 -4.07 15.16
N THR A 165 -27.70 -4.31 15.99
CA THR A 165 -28.24 -3.31 16.93
C THR A 165 -27.87 -3.58 18.39
N ALA A 166 -27.02 -4.58 18.65
CA ALA A 166 -26.61 -5.00 19.99
C ALA A 166 -25.56 -4.08 20.61
#